data_AF-A0A927TJC7-F1
#
_entry.id   AF-A0A927TJC7-F1
#
_cell.length_a   1.000
_cell.length_b   1.000
_cell.length_c   1.000
_cell.angle_alpha   90.00
_cell.angle_beta   90.00
_cell.angle_gamma   90.00
#
_symmetry.space_group_name_H-M   'P 1'
#
loop_
_entity.id
_entity.type
_entity.pdbx_description
1 polymer ?
#
loop_
_entity_poly.entity_id
_entity_poly.type
_entity_poly.pdbx_seq_one_letter_code
_entity_poly.pdbx_strand_id
1 'polypeptide(L)'
;MSFSTEKRESIKRYMLEKIRLDDEQYIMKTAENFQISVTSVKRYINDCLADGIIEICNESASGYRMITNEYEFTYSMEDSLWEDKIYYTDIFPLLTQASPEAQSIWGYCFMEMMNNAIEHANATKIHCHVKRDYLYTEVSILDDGIGIFKNIQNHLQKEYGQQLDYQDAILELHKGKFTTNPTAHSGEGIFFTSKMMREFVILSDGAFFSTGCMERDKLVQSHLLAYFTKINRIGTMLVMKLENQTTRKPKEVFDMYAPIEEGFVKTYIPLKEVCPYGEPIARSQARRVVYRLEEFRQVEFDFTGIDFMGQGFADEVFRVFQNKHPEIQLIPLNANESVLGMIKHVRQNLK
;
A
#
# COMPACT_ATOMS: atom_id res chain seq x y z
N MET A 1 23.28 34.65 -2.49
CA MET A 1 23.40 33.72 -1.35
C MET A 1 23.12 32.31 -1.84
N SER A 2 23.93 31.34 -1.42
CA SER A 2 23.69 29.94 -1.73
C SER A 2 22.44 29.44 -1.00
N PHE A 3 21.55 28.71 -1.68
CA PHE A 3 20.48 27.97 -0.99
C PHE A 3 21.07 26.96 0.00
N SER A 4 20.32 26.66 1.07
CA SER A 4 20.62 25.54 1.96
C SER A 4 20.60 24.23 1.18
N THR A 5 21.35 23.23 1.65
CA THR A 5 21.37 21.89 1.05
C THR A 5 19.96 21.31 0.94
N GLU A 6 19.16 21.44 2.01
CA GLU A 6 17.77 21.00 2.03
C GLU A 6 16.92 21.64 0.93
N LYS A 7 17.01 22.96 0.75
CA LYS A 7 16.26 23.65 -0.32
C LYS A 7 16.70 23.20 -1.71
N ARG A 8 18.00 22.94 -1.93
CA ARG A 8 18.51 22.42 -3.21
C ARG A 8 17.96 21.03 -3.49
N GLU A 9 17.92 20.16 -2.49
CA GLU A 9 17.35 18.82 -2.59
C GLU A 9 15.84 18.86 -2.87
N SER A 10 15.09 19.74 -2.22
CA SER A 10 13.66 19.93 -2.52
C SER A 10 13.42 20.39 -3.95
N ILE A 11 14.24 21.32 -4.48
CA ILE A 11 14.19 21.76 -5.88
C ILE A 11 14.44 20.56 -6.81
N LYS A 12 15.53 19.81 -6.56
CA LYS A 12 15.94 18.66 -7.38
C LYS A 12 14.82 17.60 -7.41
N ARG A 13 14.27 17.23 -6.24
CA ARG A 13 13.18 16.25 -6.15
C ARG A 13 11.93 16.71 -6.87
N TYR A 14 11.46 17.94 -6.63
CA TYR A 14 10.26 18.46 -7.29
C TYR A 14 10.41 18.48 -8.81
N MET A 15 11.57 18.90 -9.31
CA MET A 15 11.88 18.90 -10.75
C MET A 15 11.86 17.48 -11.32
N LEU A 16 12.52 16.54 -10.66
CA LEU A 16 12.59 15.14 -11.11
C LEU A 16 11.24 14.44 -11.07
N GLU A 17 10.37 14.76 -10.10
CA GLU A 17 8.99 14.26 -10.07
C GLU A 17 8.21 14.70 -11.31
N LYS A 18 8.36 15.96 -11.73
CA LYS A 18 7.71 16.47 -12.94
C LYS A 18 8.27 15.82 -14.21
N ILE A 19 9.58 15.59 -14.28
CA ILE A 19 10.21 14.83 -15.38
C ILE A 19 9.68 13.40 -15.41
N ARG A 20 9.57 12.72 -14.25
CA ARG A 20 9.01 11.37 -14.14
C ARG A 20 7.57 11.30 -14.65
N LEU A 21 6.77 12.32 -14.37
CA LEU A 21 5.38 12.45 -14.84
C LEU A 21 5.26 12.91 -16.30
N ASP A 22 6.40 13.05 -16.99
CA ASP A 22 6.51 13.53 -18.37
C ASP A 22 5.84 14.89 -18.62
N ASP A 23 5.98 15.80 -17.65
CA ASP A 23 5.39 17.15 -17.70
C ASP A 23 6.25 18.11 -18.54
N GLU A 24 5.79 18.49 -19.74
CA GLU A 24 6.50 19.43 -20.63
C GLU A 24 6.80 20.80 -19.97
N GLN A 25 6.01 21.18 -18.96
CA GLN A 25 6.13 22.47 -18.27
C GLN A 25 7.00 22.40 -17.01
N TYR A 26 7.71 21.30 -16.77
CA TYR A 26 8.49 21.08 -15.55
C TYR A 26 9.47 22.23 -15.24
N ILE A 27 10.08 22.85 -16.27
CA ILE A 27 10.99 23.98 -16.09
C ILE A 27 10.28 25.18 -15.47
N MET A 28 9.17 25.60 -16.08
CA MET A 28 8.38 26.76 -15.64
C MET A 28 7.81 26.51 -14.23
N LYS A 29 7.18 25.34 -14.04
CA LYS A 29 6.59 24.94 -12.75
C LYS A 29 7.63 24.89 -11.63
N THR A 30 8.84 24.42 -11.91
CA THR A 30 9.93 24.40 -10.91
C THR A 30 10.44 25.81 -10.62
N ALA A 31 10.63 26.64 -11.65
CA ALA A 31 11.07 28.03 -11.50
C ALA A 31 10.10 28.85 -10.64
N GLU A 32 8.80 28.75 -10.91
CA GLU A 32 7.74 29.44 -10.19
C GLU A 32 7.61 28.93 -8.74
N ASN A 33 7.54 27.62 -8.54
CA ASN A 33 7.32 27.03 -7.21
C ASN A 33 8.43 27.41 -6.21
N PHE A 34 9.68 27.51 -6.66
CA PHE A 34 10.82 27.84 -5.79
C PHE A 34 11.30 29.28 -5.92
N GLN A 35 10.66 30.08 -6.77
CA GLN A 35 11.04 31.47 -7.08
C GLN A 35 12.50 31.57 -7.53
N ILE A 36 12.89 30.73 -8.49
CA ILE A 36 14.23 30.67 -9.06
C ILE A 36 14.19 30.94 -10.57
N SER A 37 15.31 31.38 -11.14
CA SER A 37 15.40 31.59 -12.59
C SER A 37 15.35 30.27 -13.37
N VAL A 38 14.80 30.30 -14.59
CA VAL A 38 14.85 29.20 -15.56
C VAL A 38 16.29 28.71 -15.78
N THR A 39 17.26 29.63 -15.85
CA THR A 39 18.69 29.29 -15.97
C THR A 39 19.17 28.45 -14.79
N SER A 40 18.66 28.70 -13.58
CA SER A 40 19.00 27.87 -12.41
C SER A 40 18.42 26.46 -12.52
N VAL A 41 17.18 26.32 -13.01
CA VAL A 41 16.58 25.00 -13.27
C VAL A 41 17.39 24.23 -14.31
N LYS A 42 17.79 24.88 -15.41
CA LYS A 42 18.65 24.28 -16.46
C LYS A 42 19.99 23.80 -15.91
N ARG A 43 20.59 24.53 -14.96
CA ARG A 43 21.79 24.06 -14.27
C ARG A 43 21.53 22.78 -13.49
N TYR A 44 20.44 22.70 -12.71
CA TYR A 44 20.08 21.46 -12.00
C TYR A 44 19.85 20.28 -12.93
N ILE A 45 19.28 20.50 -14.12
CA ILE A 45 19.14 19.45 -15.15
C ILE A 45 20.52 18.95 -15.59
N ASN A 46 21.45 19.87 -15.91
CA ASN A 46 22.80 19.50 -16.31
C ASN A 46 23.54 18.75 -15.20
N ASP A 47 23.37 19.16 -13.94
CA ASP A 47 23.92 18.45 -12.78
C ASP A 47 23.32 17.04 -12.70
N CYS A 48 22.01 16.86 -12.90
CA CYS A 48 21.37 15.53 -12.90
C CYS A 48 21.82 14.64 -14.06
N LEU A 49 22.08 15.21 -15.24
CA LEU A 49 22.63 14.47 -16.38
C LEU A 49 24.07 14.02 -16.09
N ALA A 50 24.89 14.90 -15.52
CA ALA A 50 26.27 14.58 -15.14
C ALA A 50 26.34 13.53 -14.03
N ASP A 51 25.40 13.58 -13.07
CA ASP A 51 25.27 12.62 -11.98
C ASP A 51 24.66 11.27 -12.42
N GLY A 52 24.18 11.14 -13.67
CA GLY A 52 23.53 9.91 -14.16
C GLY A 52 22.17 9.64 -13.52
N ILE A 53 21.44 10.68 -13.13
CA ILE A 53 20.10 10.58 -12.52
C ILE A 53 18.99 10.55 -13.58
N ILE A 54 19.21 11.28 -14.68
CA ILE A 54 18.34 11.33 -15.85
C ILE A 54 19.16 11.17 -17.12
N GLU A 55 18.51 10.79 -18.21
CA GLU A 55 19.07 10.78 -19.56
C GLU A 55 18.14 11.46 -20.56
N ILE A 56 18.68 11.82 -21.73
CA ILE A 56 17.91 12.45 -22.80
C ILE A 56 16.97 11.40 -23.42
N CYS A 57 15.69 11.74 -23.54
CA CYS A 57 14.67 10.91 -24.18
C CYS A 57 13.80 11.79 -25.08
N ASN A 58 14.11 11.83 -26.37
CA ASN A 58 13.40 12.72 -27.32
C ASN A 58 11.93 12.32 -27.56
N GLU A 59 11.55 11.12 -27.14
CA GLU A 59 10.18 10.61 -27.23
C GLU A 59 9.30 11.08 -26.06
N SER A 60 9.89 11.57 -24.97
CA SER A 60 9.16 12.07 -23.81
C SER A 60 8.87 13.57 -23.97
N ALA A 61 7.69 14.01 -23.52
CA ALA A 61 7.29 15.42 -23.58
C ALA A 61 8.21 16.34 -22.76
N SER A 62 8.79 15.82 -21.68
CA SER A 62 9.82 16.51 -20.88
C SER A 62 11.20 16.55 -21.56
N GLY A 63 11.44 15.70 -22.57
CA GLY A 63 12.73 15.53 -23.24
C GLY A 63 13.75 14.71 -22.44
N TYR A 64 13.38 14.24 -21.25
CA TYR A 64 14.22 13.47 -20.35
C TYR A 64 13.47 12.26 -19.79
N ARG A 65 14.20 11.27 -19.28
CA ARG A 65 13.65 10.20 -18.46
C ARG A 65 14.59 9.87 -17.29
N MET A 66 14.03 9.31 -16.23
CA MET A 66 14.81 8.82 -15.10
C MET A 66 15.70 7.65 -15.55
N ILE A 67 16.95 7.62 -15.08
CA ILE A 67 17.79 6.41 -15.19
C ILE A 67 17.35 5.47 -14.08
N THR A 68 16.92 4.26 -14.46
CA THR A 68 16.43 3.22 -13.54
C THR A 68 17.35 2.01 -13.60
N ASN A 69 17.81 1.55 -12.44
CA ASN A 69 18.50 0.29 -12.27
C ASN A 69 17.49 -0.80 -11.89
N GLU A 70 17.58 -1.95 -12.56
CA GLU A 70 16.69 -3.09 -12.32
C GLU A 70 17.52 -4.31 -11.88
N TYR A 71 17.01 -5.05 -10.88
CA TYR A 71 17.66 -6.22 -10.30
C TYR A 71 16.64 -7.33 -10.12
N GLU A 72 16.98 -8.55 -10.54
CA GLU A 72 16.08 -9.69 -10.50
C GLU A 72 16.70 -10.84 -9.70
N PHE A 73 15.87 -11.44 -8.85
CA PHE A 73 16.23 -12.59 -8.04
C PHE A 73 15.16 -13.68 -8.18
N THR A 74 15.56 -14.94 -8.05
CA THR A 74 14.65 -16.08 -8.06
C THR A 74 15.07 -17.05 -6.97
N TYR A 75 14.12 -17.41 -6.13
CA TYR A 75 14.30 -18.28 -4.99
C TYR A 75 13.49 -19.56 -5.21
N SER A 76 14.14 -20.72 -5.03
CA SER A 76 13.47 -22.02 -5.07
C SER A 76 12.95 -22.36 -3.68
N MET A 77 11.70 -22.82 -3.60
CA MET A 77 11.14 -23.33 -2.33
C MET A 77 11.70 -24.70 -1.94
N GLU A 78 12.52 -25.33 -2.80
CA GLU A 78 13.32 -26.49 -2.43
C GLU A 78 14.51 -26.13 -1.53
N ASP A 79 14.93 -24.86 -1.53
CA ASP A 79 15.98 -24.35 -0.67
C ASP A 79 15.44 -23.94 0.70
N SER A 80 16.31 -23.92 1.72
CA SER A 80 15.96 -23.33 3.02
C SER A 80 16.01 -21.80 2.93
N LEU A 81 14.88 -21.19 2.63
CA LEU A 81 14.72 -19.74 2.53
C LEU A 81 14.49 -19.11 3.90
N TRP A 82 15.13 -17.95 4.12
CA TRP A 82 14.96 -17.11 5.30
C TRP A 82 14.92 -15.66 4.84
N GLU A 83 13.84 -14.95 5.18
CA GLU A 83 13.58 -13.59 4.73
C GLU A 83 14.67 -12.60 5.16
N ASP A 84 15.26 -12.81 6.34
CA ASP A 84 16.34 -11.98 6.87
C ASP A 84 17.62 -12.13 6.03
N LYS A 85 18.01 -13.36 5.71
CA LYS A 85 19.18 -13.65 4.87
C LYS A 85 19.01 -13.10 3.47
N ILE A 86 17.82 -13.29 2.88
CA ILE A 86 17.49 -12.73 1.57
C ILE A 86 17.61 -11.20 1.62
N TYR A 87 17.00 -10.57 2.63
CA TYR A 87 17.05 -9.11 2.77
C TYR A 87 18.47 -8.58 2.86
N TYR A 88 19.29 -9.09 3.78
CA TYR A 88 20.64 -8.54 4.00
C TYR A 88 21.63 -8.88 2.87
N THR A 89 21.42 -9.97 2.15
CA THR A 89 22.32 -10.39 1.05
C THR A 89 21.97 -9.73 -0.27
N ASP A 90 20.68 -9.70 -0.62
CA ASP A 90 20.24 -9.34 -1.98
C ASP A 90 19.65 -7.93 -2.04
N ILE A 91 18.89 -7.52 -1.02
CA ILE A 91 18.07 -6.30 -1.07
C ILE A 91 18.77 -5.11 -0.42
N PHE A 92 19.26 -5.26 0.81
CA PHE A 92 19.89 -4.19 1.59
C PHE A 92 21.06 -3.51 0.84
N PRO A 93 21.95 -4.22 0.12
CA PRO A 93 23.01 -3.57 -0.65
C PRO A 93 22.50 -2.57 -1.70
N LEU A 94 21.29 -2.80 -2.22
CA LEU A 94 20.64 -1.92 -3.21
C LEU A 94 20.07 -0.64 -2.58
N LEU A 95 19.87 -0.62 -1.26
CA LEU A 95 19.25 0.46 -0.48
C LEU A 95 20.26 1.40 0.20
N THR A 96 21.56 1.18 0.02
CA THR A 96 22.63 1.90 0.74
C THR A 96 22.63 3.42 0.56
N GLN A 97 22.04 3.93 -0.53
CA GLN A 97 21.91 5.36 -0.80
C GLN A 97 20.57 5.95 -0.33
N ALA A 98 19.64 5.12 0.14
CA ALA A 98 18.39 5.57 0.73
C ALA A 98 18.63 6.11 2.15
N SER A 99 17.75 7.00 2.61
CA SER A 99 17.74 7.50 3.99
C SER A 99 17.64 6.36 5.02
N PRO A 100 18.20 6.52 6.23
CA PRO A 100 18.06 5.51 7.29
C PRO A 100 16.60 5.13 7.59
N GLU A 101 15.70 6.12 7.53
CA GLU A 101 14.27 5.93 7.66
C GLU A 101 13.69 5.02 6.56
N ALA A 102 14.04 5.28 5.29
CA ALA A 102 13.63 4.42 4.18
C ALA A 102 14.20 2.99 4.31
N GLN A 103 15.47 2.85 4.72
CA GLN A 103 16.08 1.54 4.95
C GLN A 103 15.36 0.77 6.09
N SER A 104 14.96 1.48 7.15
CA SER A 104 14.21 0.88 8.26
C SER A 104 12.80 0.43 7.82
N ILE A 105 12.10 1.23 7.01
CA ILE A 105 10.81 0.83 6.43
C ILE A 105 10.98 -0.40 5.54
N TRP A 106 11.95 -0.37 4.62
CA TRP A 106 12.21 -1.50 3.72
C TRP A 106 12.57 -2.77 4.46
N GLY A 107 13.40 -2.69 5.51
CA GLY A 107 13.76 -3.84 6.34
C GLY A 107 12.52 -4.54 6.90
N TYR A 108 11.66 -3.78 7.59
CA TYR A 108 10.42 -4.34 8.12
C TYR A 108 9.52 -4.89 7.02
N CYS A 109 9.19 -4.06 6.03
CA CYS A 109 8.19 -4.39 5.02
C CYS A 109 8.62 -5.54 4.11
N PHE A 110 9.88 -5.57 3.66
CA PHE A 110 10.36 -6.63 2.79
C PHE A 110 10.36 -7.97 3.53
N MET A 111 10.90 -8.02 4.75
CA MET A 111 10.98 -9.27 5.52
C MET A 111 9.59 -9.81 5.83
N GLU A 112 8.66 -8.97 6.30
CA GLU A 112 7.27 -9.38 6.55
C GLU A 112 6.60 -9.96 5.29
N MET A 113 6.78 -9.32 4.13
CA MET A 113 6.12 -9.73 2.90
C MET A 113 6.78 -10.95 2.25
N MET A 114 8.11 -11.07 2.33
CA MET A 114 8.82 -12.26 1.89
C MET A 114 8.49 -13.46 2.78
N ASN A 115 8.42 -13.28 4.10
CA ASN A 115 8.00 -14.33 5.01
C ASN A 115 6.57 -14.83 4.69
N ASN A 116 5.63 -13.92 4.45
CA ASN A 116 4.28 -14.31 4.00
C ASN A 116 4.30 -15.13 2.70
N ALA A 117 5.15 -14.78 1.74
CA ALA A 117 5.30 -15.56 0.50
C ALA A 117 5.88 -16.95 0.78
N ILE A 118 6.89 -17.06 1.64
CA ILE A 118 7.52 -18.33 2.02
C ILE A 118 6.52 -19.24 2.76
N GLU A 119 5.80 -18.71 3.75
CA GLU A 119 4.98 -19.53 4.66
C GLU A 119 3.57 -19.82 4.15
N HIS A 120 2.99 -18.95 3.33
CA HIS A 120 1.56 -19.01 3.00
C HIS A 120 1.25 -19.22 1.52
N ALA A 121 2.18 -18.95 0.60
CA ALA A 121 1.90 -19.08 -0.83
C ALA A 121 1.75 -20.55 -1.27
N ASN A 122 2.42 -21.48 -0.58
CA ASN A 122 2.59 -22.87 -1.02
C ASN A 122 3.10 -22.94 -2.48
N ALA A 123 4.07 -22.06 -2.77
CA ALA A 123 4.68 -21.86 -4.08
C ALA A 123 5.80 -22.87 -4.34
N THR A 124 6.25 -22.98 -5.59
CA THR A 124 7.51 -23.66 -5.94
C THR A 124 8.65 -22.68 -6.12
N LYS A 125 8.32 -21.46 -6.57
CA LYS A 125 9.29 -20.38 -6.77
C LYS A 125 8.74 -19.04 -6.31
N ILE A 126 9.65 -18.23 -5.80
CA ILE A 126 9.40 -16.81 -5.52
C ILE A 126 10.37 -16.01 -6.37
N HIS A 127 9.86 -15.05 -7.12
CA HIS A 127 10.65 -14.11 -7.89
C HIS A 127 10.61 -12.74 -7.21
N CYS A 128 11.77 -12.09 -7.11
CA CYS A 128 11.87 -10.73 -6.62
C CYS A 128 12.43 -9.84 -7.71
N HIS A 129 11.88 -8.64 -7.87
CA HIS A 129 12.37 -7.65 -8.80
C HIS A 129 12.44 -6.29 -8.11
N VAL A 130 13.57 -5.61 -8.26
CA VAL A 130 13.82 -4.31 -7.66
C VAL A 130 14.07 -3.31 -8.78
N LYS A 131 13.25 -2.26 -8.85
CA LYS A 131 13.51 -1.09 -9.69
C LYS A 131 13.91 0.07 -8.81
N ARG A 132 14.98 0.77 -9.18
CA ARG A 132 15.46 1.91 -8.40
C ARG A 132 15.91 3.03 -9.32
N ASP A 133 15.42 4.22 -9.06
CA ASP A 133 15.99 5.45 -9.59
C ASP A 133 16.38 6.37 -8.43
N TYR A 134 16.65 7.64 -8.73
CA TYR A 134 17.03 8.61 -7.71
C TYR A 134 15.93 8.90 -6.68
N LEU A 135 14.66 8.94 -7.10
CA LEU A 135 13.53 9.30 -6.25
C LEU A 135 12.98 8.11 -5.47
N TYR A 136 12.84 6.97 -6.14
CA TYR A 136 12.09 5.82 -5.63
C TYR A 136 12.88 4.52 -5.70
N THR A 137 12.55 3.63 -4.77
CA THR A 137 12.76 2.20 -4.93
C THR A 137 11.40 1.53 -5.01
N GLU A 138 11.27 0.57 -5.91
CA GLU A 138 10.12 -0.30 -6.09
C GLU A 138 10.60 -1.75 -5.95
N VAL A 139 9.89 -2.55 -5.18
CA VAL A 139 10.17 -3.98 -5.01
C VAL A 139 8.89 -4.75 -5.31
N SER A 140 8.99 -5.73 -6.20
CA SER A 140 7.93 -6.72 -6.39
C SER A 140 8.34 -8.10 -5.94
N ILE A 141 7.44 -8.79 -5.24
CA ILE A 141 7.56 -10.19 -4.86
C ILE A 141 6.43 -10.93 -5.55
N LEU A 142 6.78 -11.96 -6.32
CA LEU A 142 5.82 -12.74 -7.11
C LEU A 142 6.02 -14.23 -6.81
N ASP A 143 4.96 -14.88 -6.35
CA ASP A 143 4.92 -16.33 -6.14
C ASP A 143 4.04 -17.04 -7.19
N ASP A 144 4.37 -18.29 -7.50
CA ASP A 144 3.58 -19.15 -8.39
C ASP A 144 2.58 -20.05 -7.64
N GLY A 145 2.25 -19.68 -6.40
CA GLY A 145 1.46 -20.45 -5.47
C GLY A 145 -0.06 -20.35 -5.65
N ILE A 146 -0.78 -20.59 -4.56
CA ILE A 146 -2.25 -20.65 -4.54
C ILE A 146 -2.92 -19.29 -4.83
N GLY A 147 -2.23 -18.19 -4.51
CA GLY A 147 -2.78 -16.84 -4.52
C GLY A 147 -3.43 -16.45 -3.20
N ILE A 148 -3.09 -15.27 -2.69
CA ILE A 148 -3.51 -14.79 -1.37
C ILE A 148 -5.04 -14.75 -1.19
N PHE A 149 -5.79 -14.17 -2.13
CA PHE A 149 -7.25 -14.08 -1.98
C PHE A 149 -7.90 -15.46 -2.01
N LYS A 150 -7.37 -16.37 -2.83
CA LYS A 150 -7.85 -17.74 -2.85
C LYS A 150 -7.55 -18.47 -1.54
N ASN A 151 -6.37 -18.24 -0.95
CA ASN A 151 -6.01 -18.80 0.35
C ASN A 151 -6.95 -18.29 1.46
N ILE A 152 -7.18 -16.97 1.52
CA ILE A 152 -8.11 -16.33 2.47
C ILE A 152 -9.52 -16.88 2.29
N GLN A 153 -10.03 -16.93 1.05
CA GLN A 153 -11.35 -17.47 0.73
C GLN A 153 -11.49 -18.93 1.21
N ASN A 154 -10.49 -19.78 0.94
CA ASN A 154 -10.50 -21.17 1.35
C ASN A 154 -10.50 -21.31 2.87
N HIS A 155 -9.76 -20.46 3.59
CA HIS A 155 -9.75 -20.45 5.05
C HIS A 155 -11.11 -20.04 5.62
N LEU A 156 -11.65 -18.90 5.17
CA LEU A 156 -12.96 -18.41 5.64
C LEU A 156 -14.11 -19.38 5.30
N GLN A 157 -14.07 -20.01 4.12
CA GLN A 157 -15.06 -21.04 3.75
C GLN A 157 -15.01 -22.25 4.67
N LYS A 158 -13.81 -22.67 5.10
CA LYS A 158 -13.62 -23.81 6.02
C LYS A 158 -14.11 -23.48 7.43
N GLU A 159 -13.77 -22.30 7.94
CA GLU A 159 -14.12 -21.88 9.30
C GLU A 159 -15.62 -21.54 9.44
N TYR A 160 -16.23 -20.91 8.43
CA TYR A 160 -17.56 -20.30 8.56
C TYR A 160 -18.64 -20.88 7.63
N GLY A 161 -18.29 -21.81 6.74
CA GLY A 161 -19.25 -22.48 5.87
C GLY A 161 -19.92 -21.57 4.82
N GLN A 162 -19.42 -20.35 4.63
CA GLN A 162 -19.95 -19.39 3.66
C GLN A 162 -19.04 -19.26 2.44
N GLN A 163 -19.67 -19.25 1.26
CA GLN A 163 -18.98 -18.98 0.01
C GLN A 163 -18.80 -17.47 -0.15
N LEU A 164 -17.61 -17.02 0.23
CA LEU A 164 -17.18 -15.63 0.12
C LEU A 164 -16.59 -15.36 -1.26
N ASP A 165 -16.67 -14.13 -1.75
CA ASP A 165 -15.98 -13.69 -2.96
C ASP A 165 -14.60 -13.09 -2.64
N TYR A 166 -13.84 -12.66 -3.65
CA TYR A 166 -12.54 -12.01 -3.41
C TYR A 166 -12.67 -10.63 -2.77
N GLN A 167 -13.81 -9.95 -2.89
CA GLN A 167 -14.03 -8.65 -2.25
C GLN A 167 -14.13 -8.81 -0.74
N ASP A 168 -14.72 -9.92 -0.28
CA ASP A 168 -14.73 -10.28 1.13
C ASP A 168 -13.31 -10.56 1.64
N ALA A 169 -12.47 -11.25 0.87
CA ALA A 169 -11.07 -11.49 1.22
C ALA A 169 -10.24 -10.17 1.28
N ILE A 170 -10.45 -9.27 0.32
CA ILE A 170 -9.82 -7.94 0.27
C ILE A 170 -10.22 -7.11 1.50
N LEU A 171 -11.50 -7.15 1.88
CA LEU A 171 -12.01 -6.46 3.06
C LEU A 171 -11.31 -6.93 4.35
N GLU A 172 -11.02 -8.23 4.50
CA GLU A 172 -10.25 -8.73 5.64
C GLU A 172 -8.82 -8.17 5.70
N LEU A 173 -8.18 -7.92 4.55
CA LEU A 173 -6.88 -7.25 4.50
C LEU A 173 -6.96 -5.78 4.92
N HIS A 174 -8.04 -5.07 4.58
CA HIS A 174 -8.26 -3.69 5.04
C HIS A 174 -8.42 -3.59 6.56
N LYS A 175 -9.08 -4.59 7.19
CA LYS A 175 -9.27 -4.62 8.64
C LYS A 175 -7.94 -4.86 9.38
N GLY A 176 -7.08 -5.70 8.83
CA GLY A 176 -5.90 -6.21 9.53
C GLY A 176 -6.26 -7.32 10.52
N LYS A 177 -5.26 -7.82 11.26
CA LYS A 177 -5.36 -8.98 12.17
C LYS A 177 -5.85 -10.27 11.51
N PHE A 178 -5.89 -10.34 10.18
CA PHE A 178 -6.30 -11.55 9.49
C PHE A 178 -5.09 -12.46 9.27
N THR A 179 -5.19 -13.72 9.67
CA THR A 179 -4.16 -14.75 9.47
C THR A 179 -4.83 -16.10 9.25
N THR A 180 -4.30 -16.90 8.33
CA THR A 180 -4.74 -18.28 8.14
C THR A 180 -4.09 -19.25 9.14
N ASN A 181 -3.15 -18.77 9.97
CA ASN A 181 -2.48 -19.52 11.03
C ASN A 181 -2.28 -18.64 12.29
N PRO A 182 -3.34 -18.48 13.12
CA PRO A 182 -3.30 -17.63 14.32
C PRO A 182 -2.31 -18.07 15.40
N THR A 183 -1.87 -19.34 15.37
CA THR A 183 -0.89 -19.85 16.35
C THR A 183 0.54 -19.39 16.07
N ALA A 184 0.84 -18.99 14.83
CA ALA A 184 2.19 -18.60 14.42
C ALA A 184 2.30 -17.14 13.95
N HIS A 185 1.20 -16.52 13.49
CA HIS A 185 1.23 -15.15 12.97
C HIS A 185 0.12 -14.29 13.55
N SER A 186 0.41 -13.01 13.77
CA SER A 186 -0.54 -12.01 14.27
C SER A 186 -1.52 -11.51 13.21
N GLY A 187 -1.22 -11.71 11.92
CA GLY A 187 -2.05 -11.20 10.81
C GLY A 187 -1.93 -9.69 10.59
N GLU A 188 -0.86 -9.06 11.11
CA GLU A 188 -0.69 -7.61 11.09
C GLU A 188 0.24 -7.11 9.97
N GLY A 189 1.13 -7.97 9.46
CA GLY A 189 2.21 -7.59 8.54
C GLY A 189 1.74 -6.89 7.27
N ILE A 190 0.70 -7.42 6.60
CA ILE A 190 0.14 -6.80 5.39
C ILE A 190 -0.46 -5.43 5.70
N PHE A 191 -1.20 -5.32 6.80
CA PHE A 191 -1.83 -4.07 7.20
C PHE A 191 -0.76 -2.99 7.44
N PHE A 192 0.21 -3.25 8.31
CA PHE A 192 1.26 -2.26 8.62
C PHE A 192 2.11 -1.92 7.40
N THR A 193 2.50 -2.92 6.61
CA THR A 193 3.26 -2.69 5.38
C THR A 193 2.50 -1.79 4.41
N SER A 194 1.19 -2.02 4.22
CA SER A 194 0.35 -1.19 3.35
C SER A 194 0.20 0.26 3.84
N LYS A 195 0.40 0.53 5.13
CA LYS A 195 0.36 1.88 5.71
C LYS A 195 1.73 2.56 5.72
N MET A 196 2.82 1.80 5.69
CA MET A 196 4.18 2.35 5.64
C MET A 196 4.59 2.77 4.23
N MET A 197 4.21 1.99 3.22
CA MET A 197 4.55 2.25 1.83
C MET A 197 3.88 3.49 1.25
N ARG A 198 4.47 4.03 0.18
CA ARG A 198 3.83 5.08 -0.63
C ARG A 198 2.77 4.47 -1.54
N GLU A 199 3.16 3.45 -2.30
CA GLU A 199 2.23 2.66 -3.10
C GLU A 199 2.42 1.19 -2.70
N PHE A 200 1.32 0.51 -2.43
CA PHE A 200 1.30 -0.92 -2.11
C PHE A 200 0.17 -1.55 -2.91
N VAL A 201 0.49 -2.59 -3.68
CA VAL A 201 -0.49 -3.28 -4.53
C VAL A 201 -0.26 -4.77 -4.46
N ILE A 202 -1.32 -5.51 -4.16
CA ILE A 202 -1.39 -6.96 -4.27
C ILE A 202 -2.32 -7.29 -5.43
N LEU A 203 -1.84 -8.06 -6.39
CA LEU A 203 -2.59 -8.68 -7.47
C LEU A 203 -2.63 -10.19 -7.26
N SER A 204 -3.82 -10.79 -7.32
CA SER A 204 -3.99 -12.24 -7.37
C SER A 204 -5.30 -12.57 -8.07
N ASP A 205 -5.27 -13.49 -9.04
CA ASP A 205 -6.43 -13.95 -9.84
C ASP A 205 -7.30 -12.79 -10.39
N GLY A 206 -6.66 -11.73 -10.88
CA GLY A 206 -7.31 -10.55 -11.46
C GLY A 206 -7.92 -9.57 -10.44
N ALA A 207 -7.91 -9.90 -9.15
CA ALA A 207 -8.36 -9.00 -8.08
C ALA A 207 -7.20 -8.19 -7.50
N PHE A 208 -7.51 -7.00 -6.97
CA PHE A 208 -6.52 -6.07 -6.43
C PHE A 208 -6.86 -5.65 -4.99
N PHE A 209 -5.85 -5.64 -4.14
CA PHE A 209 -5.81 -4.84 -2.91
C PHE A 209 -4.74 -3.77 -3.08
N SER A 210 -5.06 -2.50 -2.83
CA SER A 210 -4.12 -1.41 -3.06
C SER A 210 -4.28 -0.28 -2.05
N THR A 211 -3.18 0.31 -1.60
CA THR A 211 -3.18 1.53 -0.78
C THR A 211 -2.23 2.57 -1.38
N GLY A 212 -2.64 3.84 -1.35
CA GLY A 212 -1.82 4.97 -1.82
C GLY A 212 -1.55 5.00 -3.33
N CYS A 213 -2.12 4.09 -4.12
CA CYS A 213 -1.84 3.93 -5.55
C CYS A 213 -3.08 4.23 -6.40
N MET A 214 -3.05 5.34 -7.15
CA MET A 214 -4.12 5.71 -8.08
C MET A 214 -4.01 4.99 -9.43
N GLU A 215 -2.78 4.75 -9.93
CA GLU A 215 -2.52 4.07 -11.21
C GLU A 215 -2.04 2.61 -11.00
N ARG A 216 -2.74 1.85 -10.15
CA ARG A 216 -2.33 0.49 -9.74
C ARG A 216 -2.09 -0.47 -10.91
N ASP A 217 -2.91 -0.40 -11.96
CA ASP A 217 -2.75 -1.23 -13.16
C ASP A 217 -1.41 -0.95 -13.83
N LYS A 218 -1.06 0.32 -14.01
CA LYS A 218 0.21 0.73 -14.65
C LYS A 218 1.42 0.30 -13.81
N LEU A 219 1.34 0.45 -12.48
CA LEU A 219 2.40 0.01 -11.57
C LEU A 219 2.62 -1.50 -11.71
N VAL A 220 1.56 -2.29 -11.63
CA VAL A 220 1.66 -3.76 -11.74
C VAL A 220 2.13 -4.19 -13.12
N GLN A 221 1.58 -3.61 -14.20
CA GLN A 221 2.02 -3.91 -15.57
C GLN A 221 3.52 -3.64 -15.76
N SER A 222 4.05 -2.56 -15.19
CA SER A 222 5.47 -2.21 -15.30
C SER A 222 6.40 -3.27 -14.69
N HIS A 223 5.94 -4.02 -13.70
CA HIS A 223 6.67 -5.13 -13.07
C HIS A 223 6.36 -6.47 -13.74
N LEU A 224 5.13 -6.70 -14.20
CA LEU A 224 4.75 -7.93 -14.92
C LEU A 224 5.62 -8.18 -16.16
N LEU A 225 6.06 -7.11 -16.83
CA LEU A 225 6.98 -7.21 -17.98
C LEU A 225 8.28 -7.97 -17.65
N ALA A 226 8.82 -7.84 -16.43
CA ALA A 226 10.02 -8.54 -15.99
C ALA A 226 9.82 -10.06 -15.87
N TYR A 227 8.56 -10.50 -15.79
CA TYR A 227 8.16 -11.88 -15.53
C TYR A 227 7.51 -12.56 -16.74
N PHE A 228 7.17 -11.82 -17.80
CA PHE A 228 6.36 -12.28 -18.92
C PHE A 228 6.89 -13.57 -19.58
N THR A 229 8.20 -13.80 -19.59
CA THR A 229 8.84 -14.99 -20.19
C THR A 229 9.24 -16.06 -19.18
N LYS A 230 9.07 -15.81 -17.88
CA LYS A 230 9.65 -16.63 -16.79
C LYS A 230 8.61 -17.41 -16.01
N ILE A 231 7.34 -17.02 -16.11
CA ILE A 231 6.28 -17.49 -15.22
C ILE A 231 5.09 -17.97 -16.04
N ASN A 232 4.67 -19.21 -15.76
CA ASN A 232 3.50 -19.83 -16.42
C ASN A 232 2.19 -19.54 -15.67
N ARG A 233 2.28 -19.19 -14.38
CA ARG A 233 1.14 -18.89 -13.51
C ARG A 233 1.56 -17.92 -12.40
N ILE A 234 0.74 -16.92 -12.16
CA ILE A 234 0.90 -16.00 -11.04
C ILE A 234 -0.05 -16.45 -9.93
N GLY A 235 0.50 -16.76 -8.75
CA GLY A 235 -0.25 -16.95 -7.52
C GLY A 235 -0.61 -15.59 -6.93
N THR A 236 0.38 -14.94 -6.31
CA THR A 236 0.29 -13.55 -5.85
C THR A 236 1.43 -12.72 -6.42
N MET A 237 1.14 -11.48 -6.77
CA MET A 237 2.15 -10.46 -7.04
C MET A 237 1.93 -9.29 -6.09
N LEU A 238 2.91 -9.03 -5.24
CA LEU A 238 3.02 -7.84 -4.44
C LEU A 238 3.94 -6.85 -5.14
N VAL A 239 3.55 -5.57 -5.19
CA VAL A 239 4.39 -4.45 -5.59
C VAL A 239 4.37 -3.39 -4.49
N MET A 240 5.55 -2.98 -4.05
CA MET A 240 5.74 -1.94 -3.05
C MET A 240 6.62 -0.84 -3.62
N LYS A 241 6.32 0.41 -3.29
CA LYS A 241 7.10 1.58 -3.68
C LYS A 241 7.27 2.53 -2.51
N LEU A 242 8.48 3.07 -2.38
CA LEU A 242 8.84 4.02 -1.34
C LEU A 242 9.83 5.06 -1.87
N GLU A 243 9.70 6.30 -1.42
CA GLU A 243 10.72 7.33 -1.61
C GLU A 243 12.05 6.88 -1.00
N ASN A 244 13.14 7.03 -1.74
CA ASN A 244 14.48 6.77 -1.23
C ASN A 244 14.84 7.70 -0.08
N GLN A 245 14.19 8.87 -0.02
CA GLN A 245 14.48 9.91 0.94
C GLN A 245 13.19 10.35 1.63
N THR A 246 12.93 9.75 2.79
CA THR A 246 11.73 10.00 3.58
C THR A 246 12.09 10.35 5.02
N THR A 247 11.23 11.11 5.68
CA THR A 247 11.32 11.35 7.13
C THR A 247 10.35 10.48 7.92
N ARG A 248 9.48 9.73 7.22
CA ARG A 248 8.51 8.82 7.83
C ARG A 248 9.23 7.72 8.58
N LYS A 249 8.81 7.41 9.80
CA LYS A 249 9.38 6.33 10.60
C LYS A 249 8.38 5.20 10.78
N PRO A 250 8.81 3.92 10.79
CA PRO A 250 7.92 2.80 11.10
C PRO A 250 7.18 2.99 12.42
N LYS A 251 7.87 3.53 13.43
CA LYS A 251 7.29 3.85 14.74
C LYS A 251 6.07 4.77 14.66
N GLU A 252 6.09 5.78 13.79
CA GLU A 252 4.94 6.70 13.64
C GLU A 252 3.71 5.95 13.13
N VAL A 253 3.89 4.96 12.25
CA VAL A 253 2.81 4.10 11.76
C VAL A 253 2.32 3.15 12.85
N PHE A 254 3.23 2.52 13.59
CA PHE A 254 2.85 1.69 14.73
C PHE A 254 2.09 2.48 15.78
N ASP A 255 2.58 3.64 16.21
CA ASP A 255 1.92 4.48 17.23
C ASP A 255 0.50 4.89 16.83
N MET A 256 0.19 4.99 15.52
CA MET A 256 -1.15 5.32 15.03
C MET A 256 -2.18 4.20 15.24
N TYR A 257 -1.77 2.93 15.25
CA TYR A 257 -2.69 1.78 15.24
C TYR A 257 -2.47 0.82 16.41
N ALA A 258 -1.24 0.74 16.89
CA ALA A 258 -0.76 -0.11 17.97
C ALA A 258 0.01 0.69 19.04
N PRO A 259 -0.69 1.43 19.92
CA PRO A 259 -0.06 2.07 21.08
C PRO A 259 0.69 1.03 21.93
N ILE A 260 1.85 1.42 22.47
CA ILE A 260 2.84 0.53 23.12
C ILE A 260 2.24 -0.41 24.18
N GLU A 261 1.22 0.05 24.92
CA GLU A 261 0.61 -0.72 26.01
C GLU A 261 -0.64 -1.51 25.61
N GLU A 262 -1.17 -1.29 24.41
CA GLU A 262 -2.47 -1.83 23.99
C GLU A 262 -2.36 -2.80 22.81
N GLY A 263 -1.23 -2.80 22.09
CA GLY A 263 -1.09 -3.54 20.83
C GLY A 263 -2.00 -2.97 19.74
N PHE A 264 -2.15 -3.67 18.62
CA PHE A 264 -3.00 -3.21 17.50
C PHE A 264 -4.47 -3.17 17.94
N VAL A 265 -5.00 -1.98 18.20
CA VAL A 265 -6.37 -1.81 18.74
C VAL A 265 -7.24 -0.92 17.86
N LYS A 266 -6.65 -0.24 16.89
CA LYS A 266 -7.34 0.68 16.00
C LYS A 266 -7.24 0.19 14.57
N THR A 267 -8.33 0.23 13.80
CA THR A 267 -8.31 -0.04 12.36
C THR A 267 -8.97 1.07 11.55
N TYR A 268 -8.70 1.07 10.24
CA TYR A 268 -9.18 2.06 9.27
C TYR A 268 -9.82 1.37 8.07
N ILE A 269 -11.10 1.65 7.82
CA ILE A 269 -11.89 1.03 6.77
C ILE A 269 -12.29 2.09 5.72
N PRO A 270 -11.66 2.08 4.53
CA PRO A 270 -12.04 2.96 3.42
C PRO A 270 -13.31 2.43 2.75
N LEU A 271 -14.46 3.02 3.06
CA LEU A 271 -15.75 2.48 2.63
C LEU A 271 -15.90 2.45 1.11
N LYS A 272 -15.34 3.43 0.38
CA LYS A 272 -15.38 3.43 -1.09
C LYS A 272 -14.67 2.23 -1.71
N GLU A 273 -13.59 1.78 -1.09
CA GLU A 273 -12.77 0.66 -1.60
C GLU A 273 -13.40 -0.69 -1.23
N VAL A 274 -13.96 -0.81 -0.03
CA VAL A 274 -14.57 -2.07 0.45
C VAL A 274 -16.05 -2.25 0.06
N CYS A 275 -16.66 -1.24 -0.55
CA CYS A 275 -18.03 -1.28 -1.08
C CYS A 275 -18.01 -1.20 -2.62
N PRO A 276 -17.62 -2.28 -3.33
CA PRO A 276 -17.31 -2.21 -4.76
C PRO A 276 -18.53 -1.97 -5.66
N TYR A 277 -19.74 -2.25 -5.16
CA TYR A 277 -20.99 -2.10 -5.91
C TYR A 277 -21.62 -0.70 -5.81
N GLY A 278 -20.89 0.28 -5.29
CA GLY A 278 -21.32 1.68 -5.16
C GLY A 278 -21.55 2.10 -3.72
N GLU A 279 -22.57 2.92 -3.50
CA GLU A 279 -22.86 3.51 -2.19
C GLU A 279 -23.23 2.44 -1.13
N PRO A 280 -22.82 2.62 0.15
CA PRO A 280 -23.11 1.70 1.24
C PRO A 280 -24.60 1.72 1.61
N ILE A 281 -25.37 0.80 1.04
CA ILE A 281 -26.84 0.77 1.16
C ILE A 281 -27.33 -0.47 1.92
N ALA A 282 -26.80 -1.64 1.57
CA ALA A 282 -27.38 -2.91 1.99
C ALA A 282 -26.96 -3.33 3.41
N ARG A 283 -27.89 -3.92 4.15
CA ARG A 283 -27.63 -4.48 5.48
C ARG A 283 -26.62 -5.63 5.45
N SER A 284 -26.70 -6.50 4.44
CA SER A 284 -25.75 -7.59 4.25
C SER A 284 -24.33 -7.09 3.99
N GLN A 285 -24.18 -5.97 3.28
CA GLN A 285 -22.88 -5.32 3.09
C GLN A 285 -22.32 -4.80 4.41
N ALA A 286 -23.14 -4.11 5.22
CA ALA A 286 -22.71 -3.68 6.55
C ALA A 286 -22.26 -4.83 7.44
N ARG A 287 -22.98 -5.97 7.44
CA ARG A 287 -22.57 -7.17 8.19
C ARG A 287 -21.19 -7.67 7.82
N ARG A 288 -20.85 -7.68 6.53
CA ARG A 288 -19.52 -8.06 6.06
C ARG A 288 -18.46 -7.06 6.51
N VAL A 289 -18.76 -5.76 6.42
CA VAL A 289 -17.88 -4.68 6.88
C VAL A 289 -17.57 -4.78 8.38
N VAL A 290 -18.59 -4.99 9.22
CA VAL A 290 -18.40 -5.03 10.68
C VAL A 290 -17.93 -6.37 11.22
N TYR A 291 -17.89 -7.40 10.39
CA TYR A 291 -17.39 -8.71 10.78
C TYR A 291 -15.95 -8.62 11.32
N ARG A 292 -15.66 -9.28 12.45
CA ARG A 292 -14.35 -9.27 13.15
C ARG A 292 -13.90 -7.91 13.68
N LEU A 293 -14.73 -6.87 13.56
CA LEU A 293 -14.36 -5.57 14.12
C LEU A 293 -14.37 -5.57 15.66
N GLU A 294 -14.94 -6.60 16.29
CA GLU A 294 -14.86 -6.86 17.73
C GLU A 294 -13.44 -7.14 18.24
N GLU A 295 -12.49 -7.40 17.34
CA GLU A 295 -11.06 -7.54 17.69
C GLU A 295 -10.37 -6.18 17.93
N PHE A 296 -11.07 -5.06 17.68
CA PHE A 296 -10.56 -3.69 17.81
C PHE A 296 -11.31 -2.90 18.87
N ARG A 297 -10.65 -1.91 19.46
CA ARG A 297 -11.26 -0.92 20.38
C ARG A 297 -11.76 0.31 19.64
N GLN A 298 -11.13 0.65 18.51
CA GLN A 298 -11.50 1.81 17.70
C GLN A 298 -11.53 1.45 16.22
N VAL A 299 -12.61 1.82 15.55
CA VAL A 299 -12.79 1.64 14.11
C VAL A 299 -13.06 2.99 13.49
N GLU A 300 -12.20 3.39 12.56
CA GLU A 300 -12.39 4.56 11.72
C GLU A 300 -12.97 4.15 10.37
N PHE A 301 -14.17 4.64 10.06
CA PHE A 301 -14.79 4.47 8.75
C PHE A 301 -14.57 5.73 7.93
N ASP A 302 -13.82 5.62 6.84
CA ASP A 302 -13.62 6.73 5.92
C ASP A 302 -14.68 6.75 4.82
N PHE A 303 -15.43 7.86 4.78
CA PHE A 303 -16.52 8.12 3.85
C PHE A 303 -16.09 9.00 2.67
N THR A 304 -14.78 9.19 2.44
CA THR A 304 -14.29 9.92 1.27
C THR A 304 -14.87 9.33 -0.03
N GLY A 305 -15.53 10.19 -0.82
CA GLY A 305 -16.16 9.79 -2.08
C GLY A 305 -17.48 9.01 -1.94
N ILE A 306 -18.05 8.93 -0.73
CA ILE A 306 -19.39 8.41 -0.47
C ILE A 306 -20.37 9.59 -0.48
N ASP A 307 -21.33 9.54 -1.39
CA ASP A 307 -22.37 10.57 -1.54
C ASP A 307 -23.57 10.27 -0.64
N PHE A 308 -23.91 8.99 -0.48
CA PHE A 308 -25.11 8.54 0.21
C PHE A 308 -24.87 7.26 1.01
N MET A 309 -25.54 7.13 2.15
CA MET A 309 -25.55 5.90 2.93
C MET A 309 -26.99 5.48 3.22
N GLY A 310 -27.32 4.23 2.87
CA GLY A 310 -28.64 3.68 3.10
C GLY A 310 -28.88 3.37 4.58
N GLN A 311 -30.14 3.52 5.02
CA GLN A 311 -30.54 3.26 6.39
C GLN A 311 -30.23 1.83 6.85
N GLY A 312 -30.37 0.83 5.96
CA GLY A 312 -30.08 -0.57 6.28
C GLY A 312 -28.61 -0.80 6.65
N PHE A 313 -27.69 -0.13 5.94
CA PHE A 313 -26.27 -0.15 6.27
C PHE A 313 -26.02 0.59 7.59
N ALA A 314 -26.50 1.82 7.70
CA ALA A 314 -26.28 2.68 8.86
C ALA A 314 -26.80 2.05 10.16
N ASP A 315 -28.01 1.46 10.13
CA ASP A 315 -28.65 0.80 11.26
C ASP A 315 -27.83 -0.40 11.75
N GLU A 316 -27.27 -1.17 10.82
CA GLU A 316 -26.46 -2.33 11.17
C GLU A 316 -25.12 -1.93 11.79
N VAL A 317 -24.41 -0.94 11.23
CA VAL A 317 -23.10 -0.50 11.73
C VAL A 317 -23.24 0.31 13.03
N PHE A 318 -24.01 1.40 12.99
CA PHE A 318 -23.97 2.42 14.04
C PHE A 318 -25.00 2.22 15.15
N ARG A 319 -25.91 1.25 15.02
CA ARG A 319 -26.85 0.88 16.07
C ARG A 319 -26.76 -0.59 16.47
N VAL A 320 -26.92 -1.54 15.55
CA VAL A 320 -26.93 -2.98 15.90
C VAL A 320 -25.56 -3.44 16.38
N PHE A 321 -24.51 -3.23 15.59
CA PHE A 321 -23.15 -3.59 15.97
C PHE A 321 -22.68 -2.80 17.19
N GLN A 322 -22.89 -1.47 17.20
CA GLN A 322 -22.58 -0.62 18.36
C GLN A 322 -23.27 -1.06 19.66
N ASN A 323 -24.55 -1.46 19.63
CA ASN A 323 -25.25 -1.95 20.82
C ASN A 323 -24.71 -3.31 21.29
N LYS A 324 -24.24 -4.15 20.36
CA LYS A 324 -23.65 -5.44 20.68
C LYS A 324 -22.24 -5.29 21.27
N HIS A 325 -21.52 -4.25 20.86
CA HIS A 325 -20.14 -3.95 21.23
C HIS A 325 -20.00 -2.49 21.70
N PRO A 326 -20.61 -2.13 22.85
CA PRO A 326 -20.64 -0.75 23.35
C PRO A 326 -19.25 -0.18 23.68
N GLU A 327 -18.27 -1.04 23.93
CA GLU A 327 -16.87 -0.71 24.21
C GLU A 327 -16.11 -0.20 22.98
N ILE A 328 -16.59 -0.50 21.76
CA ILE A 328 -15.91 -0.15 20.52
C ILE A 328 -16.29 1.25 20.09
N GLN A 329 -15.29 2.09 19.86
CA GLN A 329 -15.48 3.43 19.34
C GLN A 329 -15.58 3.42 17.82
N LEU A 330 -16.77 3.73 17.28
CA LEU A 330 -17.00 3.88 15.84
C LEU A 330 -16.93 5.35 15.41
N ILE A 331 -15.90 5.71 14.65
CA ILE A 331 -15.59 7.08 14.23
C ILE A 331 -15.82 7.24 12.73
N PRO A 332 -16.82 8.04 12.29
CA PRO A 332 -16.96 8.41 10.89
C PRO A 332 -15.96 9.54 10.53
N LEU A 333 -15.09 9.28 9.56
CA LEU A 333 -14.16 10.25 8.97
C LEU A 333 -14.65 10.69 7.59
N ASN A 334 -14.39 11.96 7.23
CA ASN A 334 -14.70 12.53 5.92
C ASN A 334 -16.16 12.35 5.46
N ALA A 335 -17.10 12.21 6.39
CA ALA A 335 -18.51 12.05 6.10
C ALA A 335 -19.14 13.39 5.70
N ASN A 336 -19.91 13.38 4.60
CA ASN A 336 -20.71 14.53 4.19
C ASN A 336 -21.97 14.69 5.09
N GLU A 337 -22.71 15.79 4.90
CA GLU A 337 -23.90 16.09 5.71
C GLU A 337 -25.00 15.02 5.62
N SER A 338 -25.20 14.42 4.44
CA SER A 338 -26.19 13.35 4.22
C SER A 338 -25.85 12.10 5.04
N VAL A 339 -24.59 11.66 4.98
CA VAL A 339 -24.07 10.53 5.76
C VAL A 339 -24.17 10.80 7.26
N LEU A 340 -23.72 11.97 7.72
CA LEU A 340 -23.80 12.36 9.14
C LEU A 340 -25.25 12.42 9.65
N GLY A 341 -26.17 12.93 8.83
CA GLY A 341 -27.60 12.95 9.11
C GLY A 341 -28.16 11.54 9.32
N MET A 342 -27.79 10.59 8.46
CA MET A 342 -28.20 9.20 8.56
C MET A 342 -27.63 8.52 9.82
N ILE A 343 -26.34 8.73 10.13
CA ILE A 343 -25.70 8.20 11.35
C ILE A 343 -26.44 8.73 12.59
N LYS A 344 -26.72 10.04 12.64
CA LYS A 344 -27.45 10.65 13.76
C LYS A 344 -28.86 10.07 13.90
N HIS A 345 -29.56 9.88 12.78
CA HIS A 345 -30.91 9.31 12.77
C HIS A 345 -30.97 7.91 13.39
N VAL A 346 -30.06 7.01 13.00
CA VAL A 346 -30.06 5.64 13.55
C VAL A 346 -29.55 5.58 15.01
N ARG A 347 -28.64 6.49 15.39
CA ARG A 347 -28.10 6.56 16.76
C ARG A 347 -29.09 7.09 17.79
N GLN A 348 -30.12 7.83 17.40
CA GLN A 348 -31.21 8.24 18.32
C GLN A 348 -31.92 7.05 18.98
N ASN A 349 -31.77 5.85 18.40
CA ASN A 349 -32.34 4.60 18.90
C ASN A 349 -31.30 3.67 19.56
N LEU A 350 -30.11 4.18 19.92
CA LEU A 350 -29.17 3.45 20.78
C LEU A 350 -29.83 3.20 22.15
N LYS A 351 -29.70 1.98 22.66
CA LYS A 351 -30.33 1.55 23.92
C LYS A 351 -29.33 1.53 25.06
#